data_AF-A0A846M1Y3-F1
#
_entry.id   AF-A0A846M1Y3-F1
#
_cell.length_a   1.000
_cell.length_b   1.000
_cell.length_c   1.000
_cell.angle_alpha   90.00
_cell.angle_beta   90.00
_cell.angle_gamma   90.00
#
_symmetry.space_group_name_H-M   'P 1'
#
loop_
_entity.id
_entity.type
_entity.pdbx_description
1 polymer ?
#
loop_
_entity_poly.entity_id
_entity_poly.type
_entity_poly.pdbx_seq_one_letter_code
_entity_poly.pdbx_strand_id
1 'polypeptide(L)'
;MSIIVIHGPPGTGKTINARAFAEFFGIDTIVDDGVCSHQPFPQRKAIVLTTRSPDEVRRWRANSLRGPRAAEAVAFVPIATALRRIGAPMPSPALSLAEHTTLAFLSEGGPVATHHIAGLCRQHHTATARDMMKRLEKRGFACGVSAPGKSRVCWWQITDLGRMAVQP
;
A
#
# COMPACT_ATOMS: atom_id res chain seq x y z
N MET A 1 3.31 19.43 15.50
CA MET A 1 2.22 19.15 14.53
C MET A 1 2.89 18.33 13.44
N SER A 2 2.44 17.11 13.16
CA SER A 2 3.27 16.08 12.54
C SER A 2 3.48 16.21 11.02
N ILE A 3 4.54 15.58 10.51
CA ILE A 3 4.69 15.20 9.11
C ILE A 3 3.77 14.01 8.83
N ILE A 4 3.00 14.07 7.76
CA ILE A 4 2.09 13.00 7.34
C ILE A 4 2.70 12.28 6.14
N VAL A 5 3.02 11.00 6.28
CA VAL A 5 3.54 10.18 5.19
C VAL A 5 2.41 9.33 4.65
N ILE A 6 1.95 9.66 3.45
CA ILE A 6 0.97 8.86 2.70
C ILE A 6 1.73 7.87 1.84
N HIS A 7 1.66 6.59 2.21
CA HIS A 7 2.40 5.52 1.54
C HIS A 7 1.47 4.52 0.85
N GLY A 8 1.92 4.01 -0.29
CA GLY A 8 1.24 2.93 -1.00
C GLY A 8 1.79 2.67 -2.40
N PRO A 9 1.37 1.59 -3.06
CA PRO A 9 1.86 1.17 -4.38
C PRO A 9 1.81 2.27 -5.47
N PRO A 10 2.60 2.17 -6.55
CA PRO A 10 2.47 3.09 -7.68
C PRO A 10 1.06 3.01 -8.30
N GLY A 11 0.60 4.12 -8.90
CA GLY A 11 -0.71 4.18 -9.58
C GLY A 11 -1.94 4.28 -8.67
N THR A 12 -1.78 4.35 -7.34
CA THR A 12 -2.90 4.45 -6.38
C THR A 12 -3.43 5.87 -6.17
N GLY A 13 -3.25 6.78 -7.13
CA GLY A 13 -3.82 8.13 -7.08
C GLY A 13 -3.22 9.09 -6.04
N LYS A 14 -2.05 8.79 -5.46
CA LYS A 14 -1.36 9.68 -4.49
C LYS A 14 -1.15 11.09 -5.05
N THR A 15 -0.45 11.19 -6.18
CA THR A 15 -0.09 12.45 -6.84
C THR A 15 -1.33 13.22 -7.32
N ILE A 16 -2.31 12.52 -7.87
CA ILE A 16 -3.57 13.12 -8.35
C ILE A 16 -4.36 13.76 -7.21
N ASN A 17 -4.38 13.12 -6.04
CA ASN A 17 -5.11 13.60 -4.86
C ASN A 17 -4.27 14.46 -3.90
N ALA A 18 -3.06 14.86 -4.31
CA ALA A 18 -2.10 15.54 -3.45
C ALA A 18 -2.67 16.81 -2.78
N ARG A 19 -3.41 17.63 -3.55
CA ARG A 19 -4.05 18.85 -3.04
C ARG A 19 -5.19 18.56 -2.06
N ALA A 20 -6.03 17.57 -2.35
CA ALA A 20 -7.12 17.18 -1.45
C ALA A 20 -6.58 16.63 -0.11
N PHE A 21 -5.47 15.90 -0.15
CA PHE A 21 -4.79 15.49 1.08
C PHE A 21 -4.26 16.69 1.87
N ALA A 22 -3.59 17.64 1.19
CA ALA A 22 -3.07 18.87 1.81
C ALA A 22 -4.16 19.64 2.54
N GLU A 23 -5.31 19.84 1.89
CA GLU A 23 -6.48 20.50 2.47
C GLU A 23 -7.04 19.74 3.67
N PHE A 24 -7.29 18.43 3.52
CA PHE A 24 -7.84 17.60 4.60
C PHE A 24 -6.97 17.57 5.86
N PHE A 25 -5.64 17.54 5.69
CA PHE A 25 -4.70 17.50 6.81
C PHE A 25 -4.27 18.91 7.29
N GLY A 26 -4.71 19.99 6.62
CA GLY A 26 -4.30 21.36 6.92
C GLY A 26 -2.80 21.60 6.77
N ILE A 27 -2.20 21.07 5.70
CA ILE A 27 -0.75 21.13 5.43
C ILE A 27 -0.51 21.66 4.02
N ASP A 28 0.12 22.83 3.91
CA ASP A 28 0.34 23.50 2.62
C ASP A 28 1.54 22.96 1.82
N THR A 29 2.44 22.23 2.48
CA THR A 29 3.67 21.72 1.88
C THR A 29 3.51 20.27 1.45
N ILE A 30 3.69 20.00 0.16
CA ILE A 30 3.62 18.67 -0.44
C ILE A 30 5.00 18.26 -0.95
N VAL A 31 5.41 17.04 -0.59
CA VAL A 31 6.66 16.41 -1.00
C VAL A 31 6.29 15.11 -1.73
N ASP A 32 6.35 15.10 -3.06
CA ASP A 32 6.11 13.91 -3.86
C ASP A 32 7.43 13.23 -4.23
N ASP A 33 7.71 12.10 -3.56
CA ASP A 33 8.90 11.27 -3.78
C ASP A 33 8.92 10.61 -5.17
N GLY A 34 7.76 10.46 -5.81
CA GLY A 34 7.65 9.95 -7.18
C GLY A 34 7.99 10.97 -8.25
N VAL A 35 7.88 12.26 -7.94
CA VAL A 35 8.20 13.37 -8.85
C VAL A 35 9.60 13.92 -8.60
N CYS A 36 10.00 14.00 -7.34
CA CYS A 36 11.28 14.57 -6.92
C CYS A 36 12.11 13.51 -6.18
N SER A 37 12.72 12.60 -6.94
CA SER A 37 13.67 11.65 -6.37
C SER A 37 14.90 12.37 -5.78
N HIS A 38 15.51 11.78 -4.74
CA HIS A 38 16.74 12.24 -4.08
C HIS A 38 16.68 13.53 -3.22
N GLN A 39 15.50 14.08 -2.95
CA GLN A 39 15.38 15.18 -1.99
C GLN A 39 15.57 14.71 -0.53
N PRO A 40 16.09 15.56 0.37
CA PRO A 40 16.13 15.26 1.80
C PRO A 40 14.71 15.12 2.36
N PHE A 41 14.53 14.24 3.34
CA PHE A 41 13.27 14.11 4.05
C PHE A 41 12.90 15.44 4.73
N PRO A 42 11.64 15.91 4.62
CA PRO A 42 11.24 17.19 5.19
C PRO A 42 11.45 17.22 6.71
N GLN A 43 11.92 18.34 7.22
CA GLN A 43 12.14 18.56 8.66
C GLN A 43 11.01 19.39 9.31
N ARG A 44 10.07 19.90 8.49
CA ARG A 44 8.92 20.71 8.90
C ARG A 44 7.63 20.03 8.46
N LYS A 45 6.50 20.55 8.91
CA LYS A 45 5.15 20.08 8.52
C LYS A 45 5.05 19.95 7.00
N ALA A 46 4.76 18.74 6.54
CA ALA A 46 4.61 18.41 5.13
C ALA A 46 3.79 17.13 4.98
N ILE A 47 3.14 17.00 3.82
CA ILE A 47 2.64 15.73 3.33
C ILE A 47 3.69 15.11 2.43
N VAL A 48 4.11 13.89 2.76
CA VAL A 48 5.03 13.11 1.95
C VAL A 48 4.23 12.03 1.21
N LEU A 49 4.25 12.07 -0.11
CA LEU A 49 3.65 11.04 -0.97
C LEU A 49 4.76 10.11 -1.44
N THR A 50 4.65 8.80 -1.16
CA THR A 50 5.72 7.86 -1.50
C THR A 50 5.21 6.45 -1.77
N THR A 51 5.98 5.69 -2.55
CA THR A 51 5.81 4.24 -2.72
C THR A 51 6.66 3.41 -1.75
N ARG A 52 7.51 4.07 -0.96
CA ARG A 52 8.37 3.44 0.04
C ARG A 52 7.53 2.89 1.19
N SER A 53 7.98 1.77 1.76
CA SER A 53 7.49 1.23 3.02
C SER A 53 7.80 2.17 4.19
N PRO A 54 7.06 2.07 5.31
CA PRO A 54 7.36 2.86 6.52
C PRO A 54 8.81 2.74 6.98
N ASP A 55 9.43 1.56 6.88
CA ASP A 55 10.82 1.34 7.29
C ASP A 55 11.83 2.00 6.35
N GLU A 56 11.57 2.00 5.05
CA GLU A 56 12.36 2.77 4.08
C GLU A 56 12.25 4.27 4.33
N VAL A 57 11.07 4.76 4.68
CA VAL A 57 10.88 6.18 5.02
C VAL A 57 11.59 6.53 6.33
N ARG A 58 11.56 5.65 7.34
CA ARG A 58 12.32 5.84 8.59
C ARG A 58 13.82 5.93 8.31
N ARG A 59 14.36 5.06 7.45
CA ARG A 59 15.76 5.11 7.00
C ARG A 59 16.07 6.39 6.23
N TRP A 60 15.20 6.78 5.30
CA TRP A 60 15.35 8.04 4.55
C TRP A 60 15.37 9.26 5.47
N ARG A 61 14.47 9.31 6.47
CA ARG A 61 14.46 10.35 7.51
C ARG A 61 15.76 10.36 8.31
N ALA A 62 16.21 9.21 8.81
CA ALA A 62 17.46 9.11 9.56
C ALA A 62 18.66 9.65 8.77
N ASN A 63 18.75 9.31 7.48
CA ASN A 63 19.82 9.78 6.59
C ASN A 63 19.73 11.27 6.25
N SER A 64 18.56 11.90 6.41
CA SER A 64 18.32 13.31 6.09
C SER A 64 18.48 14.25 7.28
N LEU A 65 18.49 13.71 8.51
CA LEU A 65 18.66 14.48 9.73
C LEU A 65 20.15 14.74 9.98
N ARG A 66 20.58 16.00 9.83
CA ARG A 66 21.89 16.46 10.31
C ARG A 66 21.70 17.18 11.64
N GLY A 67 22.10 16.54 12.74
CA GLY A 67 22.18 17.16 14.07
C GLY A 67 20.96 16.99 14.99
N PRO A 68 21.06 17.45 16.25
CA PRO A 68 20.15 17.10 17.36
C PRO A 68 18.82 17.87 17.38
N ARG A 69 18.25 18.22 16.22
CA ARG A 69 16.94 18.90 16.20
C ARG A 69 15.83 17.91 16.52
N ALA A 70 14.90 18.35 17.39
CA ALA A 70 13.63 17.69 17.66
C ALA A 70 12.86 17.53 16.33
N ALA A 71 13.02 16.37 15.70
CA ALA A 71 12.39 16.09 14.43
C ALA A 71 10.88 15.98 14.66
N GLU A 72 10.08 16.76 13.92
CA GLU A 72 8.62 16.72 13.98
C GLU A 72 8.11 15.28 13.96
N ALA A 73 7.08 15.00 14.75
CA ALA A 73 6.48 13.66 14.82
C ALA A 73 6.04 13.21 13.41
N VAL A 74 6.20 11.92 13.10
CA VAL A 74 5.84 11.37 11.78
C VAL A 74 4.68 10.40 11.96
N ALA A 75 3.60 10.64 11.23
CA ALA A 75 2.48 9.72 11.14
C ALA A 75 2.49 9.02 9.78
N PHE A 76 2.36 7.69 9.78
CA PHE A 76 2.25 6.89 8.57
C PHE A 76 0.77 6.61 8.28
N VAL A 77 0.32 6.98 7.09
CA VAL A 77 -1.05 6.80 6.64
C VAL A 77 -1.05 5.97 5.35
N PRO A 78 -1.64 4.77 5.36
CA PRO A 78 -1.83 4.00 4.14
C PRO A 78 -2.70 4.77 3.15
N ILE A 79 -2.39 4.71 1.84
CA ILE A 79 -3.16 5.42 0.80
C ILE A 79 -4.65 5.09 0.81
N ALA A 80 -5.03 3.83 1.08
CA ALA A 80 -6.42 3.42 1.24
C ALA A 80 -7.15 4.22 2.33
N THR A 81 -6.50 4.45 3.47
CA THR A 81 -7.03 5.26 4.57
C THR A 81 -7.08 6.74 4.21
N ALA A 82 -6.07 7.25 3.49
CA ALA A 82 -6.06 8.64 3.04
C ALA A 82 -7.19 8.92 2.03
N LEU A 83 -7.40 8.05 1.05
CA LEU A 83 -8.47 8.20 0.05
C LEU A 83 -9.86 8.15 0.68
N ARG A 84 -10.10 7.22 1.62
CA ARG A 84 -11.36 7.17 2.38
C ARG A 84 -11.67 8.47 3.11
N ARG A 85 -10.65 9.10 3.72
CA ARG A 85 -10.80 10.35 4.47
C ARG A 85 -11.22 11.53 3.61
N ILE A 86 -10.76 11.58 2.37
CA ILE A 86 -11.11 12.65 1.42
C ILE A 86 -12.31 12.28 0.54
N GLY A 87 -12.95 11.12 0.74
CA GLY A 87 -14.06 10.64 -0.08
C GLY A 87 -13.68 10.36 -1.55
N ALA A 88 -12.39 10.19 -1.85
CA ALA A 88 -11.93 9.96 -3.22
C ALA A 88 -12.07 8.47 -3.61
N PRO A 89 -12.54 8.17 -4.83
CA PRO A 89 -12.57 6.81 -5.33
C PRO A 89 -11.14 6.27 -5.47
N MET A 90 -10.97 4.97 -5.23
CA MET A 90 -9.75 4.29 -5.65
C MET A 90 -9.67 4.33 -7.17
N PRO A 91 -8.53 4.71 -7.77
CA PRO A 91 -8.36 4.52 -9.21
C PRO A 91 -8.51 3.03 -9.50
N SER A 92 -9.47 2.67 -10.37
CA SER A 92 -9.78 1.29 -10.74
C SER A 92 -8.48 0.59 -11.16
N PRO A 93 -7.94 -0.32 -10.35
CA PRO A 93 -6.73 -1.00 -10.74
C PRO A 93 -7.07 -1.86 -11.96
N ALA A 94 -6.19 -1.87 -12.97
CA ALA A 94 -6.26 -2.86 -14.02
C ALA A 94 -5.98 -4.24 -13.38
N LEU A 95 -7.06 -4.89 -12.94
CA LEU A 95 -7.06 -6.25 -12.41
C LEU A 95 -7.58 -7.15 -13.52
N SER A 96 -6.86 -8.24 -13.77
CA SER A 96 -7.42 -9.34 -14.55
C SER A 96 -8.62 -9.94 -13.83
N LEU A 97 -9.51 -10.63 -14.55
CA LEU A 97 -10.64 -11.34 -13.96
C LEU A 97 -10.19 -12.28 -12.82
N ALA A 98 -9.08 -13.00 -13.00
CA ALA A 98 -8.55 -13.91 -11.98
C ALA A 98 -8.08 -13.17 -10.72
N GLU A 99 -7.41 -12.02 -10.88
CA GLU A 99 -6.99 -11.18 -9.76
C GLU A 99 -8.20 -10.61 -9.01
N HIS A 100 -9.21 -10.10 -9.75
CA HIS A 100 -10.44 -9.59 -9.15
C HIS A 100 -11.19 -10.68 -8.38
N THR A 101 -11.43 -11.85 -8.99
CA THR A 101 -12.09 -12.99 -8.35
C THR A 101 -11.35 -13.44 -7.08
N THR A 102 -10.01 -13.46 -7.12
CA THR A 102 -9.20 -13.84 -5.96
C THR A 102 -9.33 -12.83 -4.83
N LEU A 103 -9.23 -11.53 -5.13
CA LEU A 103 -9.36 -10.48 -4.13
C LEU A 103 -10.80 -10.43 -3.57
N ALA A 104 -11.82 -10.58 -4.41
CA ALA A 104 -13.21 -10.66 -3.95
C ALA A 104 -13.39 -11.83 -2.96
N PHE A 105 -12.89 -13.01 -3.32
CA PHE A 105 -12.92 -14.18 -2.44
C PHE A 105 -12.17 -13.96 -1.11
N LEU A 106 -10.96 -13.39 -1.15
CA LEU A 106 -10.20 -13.08 0.07
C LEU A 106 -10.87 -11.98 0.92
N SER A 107 -11.73 -11.15 0.33
CA SER A 107 -12.46 -10.10 1.05
C SER A 107 -13.55 -10.67 1.96
N GLU A 108 -14.11 -11.83 1.62
CA GLU A 108 -15.18 -12.50 2.37
C GLU A 108 -14.66 -13.33 3.54
N GLY A 109 -13.36 -13.69 3.55
CA GLY A 109 -12.80 -14.69 4.47
C GLY A 109 -11.47 -14.32 5.11
N GLY A 110 -10.94 -15.29 5.88
CA GLY A 110 -9.60 -15.24 6.47
C GLY A 110 -8.48 -15.62 5.49
N PRO A 111 -7.25 -15.82 5.98
CA PRO A 111 -6.13 -16.22 5.14
C PRO A 111 -6.36 -17.53 4.37
N VAL A 112 -5.91 -17.61 3.12
CA VAL A 112 -6.15 -18.75 2.21
C VAL A 112 -4.85 -19.28 1.61
N ALA A 113 -4.69 -20.60 1.51
CA ALA A 113 -3.52 -21.23 0.91
C ALA A 113 -3.51 -21.13 -0.63
N THR A 114 -2.31 -21.03 -1.24
CA THR A 114 -2.14 -20.93 -2.71
C THR A 114 -2.89 -21.99 -3.51
N HIS A 115 -2.99 -23.23 -3.02
CA HIS A 115 -3.66 -24.31 -3.75
C HIS A 115 -5.18 -24.12 -3.83
N HIS A 116 -5.82 -23.51 -2.83
CA HIS A 116 -7.22 -23.12 -2.91
C HIS A 116 -7.43 -22.02 -3.96
N ILE A 117 -6.52 -21.04 -4.00
CA ILE A 117 -6.54 -19.97 -5.02
C ILE A 117 -6.38 -20.55 -6.44
N ALA A 118 -5.50 -21.53 -6.62
CA ALA A 118 -5.35 -22.23 -7.89
C ALA A 118 -6.67 -22.90 -8.33
N GLY A 119 -7.36 -23.57 -7.40
CA GLY A 119 -8.69 -24.15 -7.65
C GLY A 119 -9.74 -23.10 -8.03
N LEU A 120 -9.81 -22.00 -7.26
CA LEU A 120 -10.74 -20.89 -7.51
C LEU A 120 -10.57 -20.29 -8.91
N CYS A 121 -9.32 -20.08 -9.34
CA CYS A 121 -9.00 -19.49 -10.64
C CYS A 121 -8.92 -20.51 -11.78
N ARG A 122 -9.32 -21.77 -11.55
CA ARG A 122 -9.21 -22.88 -12.52
C ARG A 122 -7.81 -23.02 -13.13
N GLN A 123 -6.77 -22.79 -12.32
CA GLN A 123 -5.39 -22.88 -12.75
C GLN A 123 -4.89 -24.32 -12.56
N HIS A 124 -4.37 -24.93 -13.62
CA HIS A 124 -3.80 -26.28 -13.56
C HIS A 124 -2.53 -26.36 -12.70
N HIS A 125 -1.81 -25.24 -12.53
CA HIS A 125 -0.55 -25.19 -11.80
C HIS A 125 -0.62 -24.20 -10.63
N THR A 126 -0.23 -24.67 -9.45
CA THR A 126 -0.12 -23.82 -8.23
C THR A 126 0.96 -22.75 -8.36
N ALA A 127 1.95 -22.94 -9.25
CA ALA A 127 2.95 -21.93 -9.59
C ALA A 127 2.32 -20.67 -10.19
N THR A 128 1.40 -20.82 -11.16
CA THR A 128 0.71 -19.67 -11.79
C THR A 128 -0.10 -18.86 -10.77
N ALA A 129 -0.79 -19.54 -9.86
CA ALA A 129 -1.51 -18.88 -8.77
C ALA A 129 -0.54 -18.17 -7.81
N ARG A 130 0.62 -18.78 -7.49
CA ARG A 130 1.65 -18.15 -6.66
C ARG A 130 2.20 -16.87 -7.31
N ASP A 131 2.50 -16.91 -8.60
CA ASP A 131 3.04 -15.74 -9.32
C ASP A 131 2.03 -14.61 -9.38
N MET A 132 0.75 -14.94 -9.60
CA MET A 132 -0.35 -13.97 -9.49
C MET A 132 -0.41 -13.35 -8.10
N MET A 133 -0.37 -14.16 -7.04
CA MET A 133 -0.39 -13.63 -5.67
C MET A 133 0.83 -12.79 -5.33
N LYS A 134 2.02 -13.15 -5.84
CA LYS A 134 3.23 -12.34 -5.71
C LYS A 134 3.12 -10.99 -6.43
N ARG A 135 2.45 -10.93 -7.59
CA ARG A 135 2.13 -9.66 -8.26
C ARG A 135 1.17 -8.82 -7.44
N LEU A 136 0.11 -9.41 -6.89
CA LEU A 136 -0.83 -8.72 -6.01
C LEU A 136 -0.18 -8.22 -4.72
N GLU A 137 0.75 -8.98 -4.15
CA GLU A 137 1.55 -8.59 -3.00
C GLU A 137 2.49 -7.41 -3.32
N LYS A 138 3.19 -7.46 -4.45
CA LYS A 138 4.01 -6.34 -4.92
C LYS A 138 3.18 -5.07 -5.15
N ARG A 139 1.92 -5.24 -5.57
CA ARG A 139 0.93 -4.15 -5.74
C ARG A 139 0.19 -3.82 -4.45
N GLY A 140 0.56 -4.40 -3.31
CA GLY A 140 -0.01 -4.10 -2.00
C GLY A 140 -1.48 -4.49 -1.79
N PHE A 141 -2.09 -5.28 -2.68
CA PHE A 141 -3.49 -5.72 -2.58
C PHE A 141 -3.66 -6.96 -1.69
N ALA A 142 -2.62 -7.77 -1.58
CA ALA A 142 -2.56 -8.93 -0.70
C ALA A 142 -1.22 -8.97 0.04
N CYS A 143 -1.10 -9.80 1.06
CA CYS A 143 0.17 -10.11 1.71
C CYS A 143 0.29 -11.61 1.97
N GLY A 144 1.52 -12.13 1.88
CA GLY A 144 1.83 -13.46 2.35
C GLY A 144 1.78 -13.53 3.88
N VAL A 145 1.16 -14.57 4.43
CA VAL A 145 1.15 -14.83 5.87
C VAL A 145 1.71 -16.22 6.17
N SER A 146 2.31 -16.37 7.34
CA SER A 146 2.85 -17.65 7.80
C SER A 146 1.73 -18.65 8.03
N ALA A 147 1.85 -19.83 7.44
CA ALA A 147 0.93 -20.94 7.71
C ALA A 147 1.07 -21.40 9.17
N PRO A 148 -0.03 -21.72 9.87
CA PRO A 148 0.04 -22.42 11.14
C PRO A 148 0.68 -23.81 10.94
N GLY A 149 1.81 -24.06 11.61
CA GLY A 149 2.38 -25.41 11.77
C GLY A 149 3.01 -26.09 10.54
N LYS A 150 3.07 -25.47 9.34
CA LYS A 150 3.72 -26.06 8.15
C LYS A 150 4.54 -25.04 7.36
N SER A 151 5.86 -25.25 7.27
CA SER A 151 6.81 -24.34 6.61
C SER A 151 6.71 -24.24 5.08
N ARG A 152 5.91 -25.10 4.42
CA ARG A 152 5.88 -25.21 2.94
C ARG A 152 4.62 -24.64 2.26
N VAL A 153 3.61 -24.21 3.02
CA VAL A 153 2.37 -23.69 2.44
C VAL A 153 2.37 -22.17 2.51
N CYS A 154 2.29 -21.49 1.36
CA CYS A 154 2.10 -20.05 1.31
C CYS A 154 0.61 -19.73 1.52
N TRP A 155 0.31 -18.94 2.55
CA TRP A 155 -1.02 -18.42 2.81
C TRP A 155 -1.07 -16.94 2.45
N TRP A 156 -2.26 -16.47 2.09
CA TRP A 156 -2.46 -15.11 1.59
C TRP A 156 -3.64 -14.46 2.28
N GLN A 157 -3.51 -13.18 2.56
CA GLN A 157 -4.57 -12.36 3.14
C GLN A 157 -4.74 -11.08 2.33
N ILE A 158 -5.96 -10.57 2.22
CA ILE A 158 -6.25 -9.30 1.55
C ILE A 158 -5.88 -8.12 2.45
N THR A 159 -5.35 -7.05 1.86
CA THR A 159 -5.10 -5.78 2.54
C THR A 159 -6.31 -4.85 2.44
N ASP A 160 -6.33 -3.76 3.21
CA ASP A 160 -7.32 -2.69 3.05
C ASP A 160 -7.38 -2.16 1.62
N LEU A 161 -6.21 -2.05 0.97
CA LEU A 161 -6.13 -1.62 -0.43
C LEU A 161 -6.76 -2.65 -1.37
N GLY A 162 -6.54 -3.94 -1.12
CA GLY A 162 -7.18 -5.01 -1.87
C GLY A 162 -8.70 -5.01 -1.72
N ARG A 163 -9.20 -4.78 -0.50
CA ARG A 163 -10.65 -4.70 -0.23
C ARG A 163 -11.28 -3.55 -1.00
N MET A 164 -10.68 -2.36 -0.97
CA MET A 164 -11.19 -1.21 -1.72
C MET A 164 -11.13 -1.42 -3.25
N ALA A 165 -10.24 -2.28 -3.74
CA ALA A 165 -10.09 -2.53 -5.17
C ALA A 165 -11.18 -3.45 -5.77
N VAL A 166 -11.94 -4.16 -4.94
CA VAL A 166 -13.02 -5.08 -5.35
C VAL A 166 -14.39 -4.66 -4.84
N GLN A 167 -14.48 -3.52 -4.15
CA GLN A 167 -15.75 -2.92 -3.78
C GLN A 167 -16.32 -2.13 -4.98
N PRO A 168 -17.62 -2.28 -5.29
CA PRO A 168 -18.28 -1.55 -6.37
C PRO A 168 -18.35 -0.03 -6.12
#